data_AF-A0A8X6VC03-F1
#
_entry.id   AF-A0A8X6VC03-F1
#
_cell.length_a   1.000
_cell.length_b   1.000
_cell.length_c   1.000
_cell.angle_alpha   90.00
_cell.angle_beta   90.00
_cell.angle_gamma   90.00
#
_symmetry.space_group_name_H-M   'P 1'
#
loop_
_entity.id
_entity.type
_entity.pdbx_description
1 polymer ?
#
loop_
_entity_poly.entity_id
_entity_poly.type
_entity_poly.pdbx_seq_one_letter_code
_entity_poly.pdbx_strand_id
1 'polypeptide(L)'
;MQKAASELLVLHSKNKIVECGISVDGTWQRRGYSSMNGCVAALSVDTGKVLDIEIMSSYCPTCRKISKMPRSIESETFAADHVCHSNFQGSALKMEAVGSTRIFQCSIVKRGLKYAHYYGDGDSKGFISVKDTYGKDSVTK
;
A
#
# COMPACT_ATOMS: atom_id res chain seq x y z
N MET A 1 6.77 -13.10 -2.16
CA MET A 1 6.15 -12.16 -3.13
C MET A 1 6.80 -12.27 -4.52
N GLN A 2 8.12 -12.10 -4.68
CA GLN A 2 8.75 -12.20 -6.01
C GLN A 2 8.51 -13.53 -6.73
N LYS A 3 8.66 -14.66 -6.03
CA LYS A 3 8.36 -15.99 -6.59
C LYS A 3 6.92 -16.11 -7.10
N ALA A 4 5.95 -15.57 -6.36
CA ALA A 4 4.54 -15.60 -6.76
C ALA A 4 4.30 -14.78 -8.04
N ALA A 5 4.93 -13.61 -8.15
CA ALA A 5 4.87 -12.81 -9.37
C ALA A 5 5.54 -13.53 -10.56
N SER A 6 6.71 -14.14 -10.35
CA SER A 6 7.41 -14.89 -11.39
C SER A 6 6.61 -16.07 -11.94
N GLU A 7 5.83 -16.75 -11.11
CA GLU A 7 4.94 -17.82 -11.57
C GLU A 7 3.86 -17.29 -12.54
N LEU A 8 3.26 -16.13 -12.24
CA LEU A 8 2.30 -15.49 -13.14
C LEU A 8 2.94 -15.07 -14.47
N LEU A 9 4.18 -14.58 -14.43
CA LEU A 9 4.94 -14.21 -15.63
C LEU A 9 5.17 -15.42 -16.55
N VAL A 10 5.45 -16.59 -15.97
CA VAL A 10 5.63 -17.84 -16.73
C VAL A 10 4.31 -18.38 -17.27
N LEU A 11 3.22 -18.27 -16.51
CA LEU A 11 1.89 -18.76 -16.95
C LEU A 11 1.35 -17.98 -18.16
N HIS A 12 1.61 -16.68 -18.24
CA HIS A 12 1.00 -15.78 -19.22
C HIS A 12 1.95 -15.38 -20.36
N SER A 13 3.09 -16.06 -20.53
CA SER A 13 4.20 -15.66 -21.39
C SER A 13 3.90 -15.67 -22.90
N LYS A 14 3.16 -14.66 -23.38
CA LYS A 14 3.07 -14.25 -24.80
C LYS A 14 3.24 -12.73 -25.04
N ASN A 15 3.33 -11.88 -24.01
CA ASN A 15 3.48 -10.41 -24.13
C ASN A 15 4.55 -9.81 -23.19
N LYS A 16 5.06 -8.61 -23.52
CA LYS A 16 6.09 -7.88 -22.74
C LYS A 16 5.63 -7.43 -21.34
N ILE A 17 4.32 -7.28 -21.12
CA ILE A 17 3.71 -6.96 -19.82
C ILE A 17 2.62 -7.98 -19.57
N VAL A 18 2.65 -8.62 -18.40
CA VAL A 18 1.62 -9.56 -17.98
C VAL A 18 0.60 -8.82 -17.13
N GLU A 19 -0.65 -8.89 -17.57
CA GLU A 19 -1.79 -8.38 -16.82
C GLU A 19 -2.35 -9.47 -15.90
N CYS A 20 -2.75 -9.12 -14.69
CA CYS A 20 -3.42 -10.04 -13.78
C CYS A 20 -4.49 -9.35 -12.95
N GLY A 21 -5.47 -10.13 -12.51
CA GLY A 21 -6.45 -9.70 -11.50
C GLY A 21 -5.90 -9.84 -10.09
N ILE A 22 -6.19 -8.86 -9.24
CA ILE A 22 -5.79 -8.89 -7.84
C ILE A 22 -6.95 -8.59 -6.89
N SER A 23 -6.96 -9.31 -5.77
CA SER A 23 -7.75 -8.95 -4.61
C SER A 23 -6.91 -8.06 -3.68
N VAL A 24 -7.49 -6.95 -3.21
CA VAL A 24 -6.83 -6.01 -2.32
C VAL A 24 -7.66 -5.85 -1.05
N ASP A 25 -7.00 -5.99 0.09
CA ASP A 25 -7.62 -5.84 1.41
C ASP A 25 -6.64 -5.23 2.42
N GLY A 26 -7.18 -4.50 3.39
CA GLY A 26 -6.47 -3.82 4.46
C GLY A 26 -6.73 -4.45 5.83
N THR A 27 -5.69 -4.55 6.66
CA THR A 27 -5.86 -4.96 8.06
C THR A 27 -5.19 -3.98 9.02
N TRP A 28 -5.82 -3.79 10.19
CA TRP A 28 -5.49 -2.72 11.12
C TRP A 28 -5.16 -3.27 12.51
N GLN A 29 -4.21 -2.62 13.20
CA GLN A 29 -3.79 -3.02 14.55
C GLN A 29 -4.94 -2.97 15.57
N ARG A 30 -5.88 -2.04 15.41
CA ARG A 30 -7.03 -1.83 16.30
C ARG A 30 -8.33 -1.81 15.50
N ARG A 31 -9.42 -2.21 16.14
CA ARG A 31 -10.76 -2.09 15.56
C ARG A 31 -11.21 -0.63 15.50
N GLY A 32 -12.07 -0.33 14.54
CA GLY A 32 -12.60 1.01 14.28
C GLY A 32 -11.56 1.95 13.66
N TYR A 33 -11.89 3.24 13.59
CA TYR A 33 -11.12 4.25 12.85
C TYR A 33 -9.94 4.85 13.64
N SER A 34 -9.46 4.17 14.68
CA SER A 34 -8.43 4.66 15.61
C SER A 34 -7.05 4.03 15.41
N SER A 35 -6.89 3.19 14.39
CA SER A 35 -5.62 2.53 14.08
C SER A 35 -4.59 3.51 13.55
N MET A 36 -3.37 3.41 14.08
CA MET A 36 -2.20 4.13 13.56
C MET A 36 -1.26 3.22 12.78
N ASN A 37 -1.51 1.91 12.78
CA ASN A 37 -0.71 0.92 12.09
C ASN A 37 -1.63 -0.07 11.37
N GLY A 38 -1.18 -0.55 10.23
CA GLY A 38 -1.80 -1.63 9.49
C GLY A 38 -0.99 -2.01 8.27
N CYS A 39 -1.58 -2.81 7.40
CA CYS A 39 -1.03 -3.09 6.10
C CYS A 39 -2.13 -3.30 5.08
N VAL A 40 -1.77 -3.09 3.81
CA VAL A 40 -2.61 -3.42 2.67
C VAL A 40 -1.91 -4.55 1.91
N ALA A 41 -2.64 -5.61 1.59
CA ALA A 41 -2.12 -6.75 0.86
C ALA A 41 -2.81 -6.88 -0.50
N ALA A 42 -2.05 -7.24 -1.53
CA ALA A 42 -2.55 -7.61 -2.83
C ALA A 42 -2.28 -9.08 -3.10
N LEU A 43 -3.33 -9.84 -3.40
CA LEU A 43 -3.28 -11.25 -3.73
C LEU A 43 -3.67 -11.45 -5.19
N SER A 44 -2.97 -12.35 -5.88
CA SER A 44 -3.38 -12.81 -7.20
C SER A 44 -4.70 -13.56 -7.11
N VAL A 45 -5.66 -13.22 -7.97
CA VAL A 45 -6.92 -13.97 -8.09
C VAL A 45 -6.67 -15.37 -8.64
N ASP A 46 -5.77 -15.50 -9.62
CA ASP A 46 -5.52 -16.77 -10.30
C ASP A 46 -4.80 -17.79 -9.42
N THR A 47 -3.88 -17.34 -8.57
CA THR A 47 -3.01 -18.23 -7.76
C THR A 47 -3.32 -18.22 -6.27
N GLY A 48 -4.10 -17.26 -5.79
CA GLY A 48 -4.35 -17.03 -4.36
C GLY A 48 -3.10 -16.60 -3.57
N LYS A 49 -1.97 -16.30 -4.25
CA LYS A 49 -0.70 -15.95 -3.60
C LYS A 49 -0.57 -14.44 -3.42
N VAL A 50 0.09 -14.05 -2.33
CA VAL A 50 0.42 -12.64 -2.05
C VAL A 50 1.45 -12.12 -3.05
N LEU A 51 1.08 -11.08 -3.79
CA LEU A 51 1.91 -10.38 -4.77
C LEU A 51 2.59 -9.16 -4.17
N ASP A 52 1.90 -8.41 -3.31
CA ASP A 52 2.50 -7.27 -2.62
C ASP A 52 1.88 -6.99 -1.26
N ILE A 53 2.66 -6.32 -0.39
CA ILE A 53 2.21 -5.81 0.89
C ILE A 53 2.79 -4.42 1.09
N GLU A 54 1.93 -3.45 1.38
CA GLU A 54 2.32 -2.13 1.83
C GLU A 54 2.05 -2.00 3.33
N ILE A 55 3.11 -1.79 4.11
CA ILE A 55 2.98 -1.50 5.54
C ILE A 55 2.59 -0.04 5.70
N MET A 56 1.60 0.25 6.53
CA MET A 56 1.09 1.60 6.78
C MET A 56 1.31 1.97 8.25
N SER A 57 1.98 3.09 8.50
CA SER A 57 2.14 3.63 9.85
C SER A 57 2.02 5.15 9.86
N SER A 58 1.12 5.66 10.72
CA SER A 58 1.04 7.07 11.10
C SER A 58 1.63 7.35 12.48
N TYR A 59 2.35 6.38 13.05
CA TYR A 59 2.89 6.47 14.40
C TYR A 59 4.40 6.36 14.41
N CYS A 60 5.04 7.33 15.06
CA CYS A 60 6.45 7.24 15.42
C CYS A 60 6.61 7.55 16.92
N PRO A 61 7.20 6.64 17.72
CA PRO A 61 7.46 6.89 19.13
C PRO A 61 8.30 8.15 19.38
N THR A 62 9.31 8.37 18.52
CA THR A 62 10.23 9.51 18.63
C THR A 62 9.52 10.82 18.30
N CYS A 63 8.73 10.89 17.22
CA CYS A 63 7.91 12.06 16.93
C CYS A 63 6.94 12.38 18.07
N ARG A 64 6.32 11.37 18.67
CA ARG A 64 5.42 11.56 19.82
C ARG A 64 6.15 12.05 21.07
N LYS A 65 7.41 11.68 21.24
CA LYS A 65 8.26 12.19 22.33
C LYS A 65 8.60 13.66 22.08
N ILE A 66 9.09 13.98 20.88
CA ILE A 66 9.41 15.35 20.44
C ILE A 66 8.20 16.27 20.59
N SER A 67 7.01 15.82 20.17
CA SER A 67 5.78 16.63 20.23
C SER A 67 5.33 16.98 21.66
N LYS A 68 5.89 16.32 22.67
CA LYS A 68 5.63 16.58 24.10
C LYS A 68 6.75 17.36 24.78
N MET A 69 7.89 17.56 24.11
CA MET A 69 8.99 18.35 24.64
C MET A 69 8.68 19.85 24.52
N PRO A 70 9.11 20.67 25.49
CA PRO A 70 9.05 22.11 25.34
C PRO A 70 9.97 22.53 24.18
N ARG A 71 9.58 23.59 23.47
CA ARG A 71 10.38 24.13 22.38
C ARG A 71 11.71 24.64 22.94
N SER A 72 12.78 23.99 22.51
CA SER A 72 14.15 24.18 22.98
C SER A 72 15.14 23.79 21.89
N ILE A 73 16.38 24.28 21.97
CA ILE A 73 17.45 23.89 21.04
C ILE A 73 17.60 22.37 21.03
N GLU A 74 17.56 21.72 22.20
CA GLU A 74 17.61 20.25 22.30
C GLU A 74 16.48 19.55 21.53
N SER A 75 15.24 20.05 21.64
CA SER A 75 14.10 19.48 20.90
C SER A 75 14.23 19.67 19.39
N GLU A 76 14.83 20.77 18.94
CA GLU A 76 15.03 21.07 17.53
C GLU A 76 16.16 20.23 16.94
N THR A 77 17.29 20.08 17.65
CA THR A 77 18.38 19.18 17.27
C THR A 77 17.90 17.73 17.22
N PHE A 78 17.18 17.27 18.25
CA PHE A 78 16.67 15.91 18.28
C PHE A 78 15.64 15.63 17.17
N ALA A 79 14.86 16.63 16.76
CA ALA A 79 13.97 16.53 15.61
C ALA A 79 14.72 16.50 14.28
N ALA A 80 15.80 17.27 14.15
CA ALA A 80 16.63 17.31 12.94
C ALA A 80 17.34 15.98 12.68
N ASP A 81 17.83 15.31 13.73
CA ASP A 81 18.52 14.02 13.62
C ASP A 81 17.56 12.82 13.48
N HIS A 82 16.26 13.04 13.59
CA HIS A 82 15.28 11.96 13.63
C HIS A 82 14.94 11.41 12.23
N VAL A 83 15.28 10.14 12.00
CA VAL A 83 14.75 9.36 10.87
C VAL A 83 13.37 8.81 11.22
N CYS A 84 12.32 9.39 10.63
CA CYS A 84 10.94 8.98 10.89
C CYS A 84 10.56 7.73 10.10
N HIS A 85 9.98 6.75 10.81
CA HIS A 85 9.44 5.53 10.21
C HIS A 85 7.93 5.57 9.98
N SER A 86 7.25 6.65 10.41
CA SER A 86 5.87 6.90 10.03
C SER A 86 5.85 7.22 8.54
N ASN A 87 5.17 6.40 7.75
CA ASN A 87 5.12 6.53 6.30
C ASN A 87 3.76 7.02 5.78
N PHE A 88 2.82 7.34 6.67
CA PHE A 88 1.48 7.78 6.30
C PHE A 88 1.00 8.92 7.21
N GLN A 89 0.29 9.89 6.63
CA GLN A 89 -0.36 10.98 7.35
C GLN A 89 -1.83 11.04 6.92
N GLY A 90 -2.75 10.89 7.89
CA GLY A 90 -4.19 10.88 7.63
C GLY A 90 -4.95 9.97 8.59
N SER A 91 -6.24 9.77 8.32
CA SER A 91 -7.09 8.85 9.08
C SER A 91 -6.85 7.39 8.69
N ALA A 92 -7.15 6.46 9.60
CA ALA A 92 -7.10 5.02 9.33
C ALA A 92 -7.92 4.63 8.07
N LEU A 93 -9.07 5.28 7.87
CA LEU A 93 -9.93 5.11 6.69
C LEU A 93 -9.25 5.37 5.34
N LYS A 94 -8.21 6.21 5.32
CA LYS A 94 -7.48 6.55 4.10
C LYS A 94 -6.26 5.66 3.87
N MET A 95 -5.86 4.87 4.87
CA MET A 95 -4.66 4.01 4.78
C MET A 95 -4.82 2.97 3.69
N GLU A 96 -6.01 2.37 3.54
CA GLU A 96 -6.25 1.38 2.50
C GLU A 96 -6.09 1.98 1.11
N ALA A 97 -6.83 3.05 0.81
CA ALA A 97 -6.76 3.70 -0.50
C ALA A 97 -5.34 4.13 -0.88
N VAL A 98 -4.57 4.68 0.08
CA VAL A 98 -3.17 5.06 -0.15
C VAL A 98 -2.26 3.85 -0.30
N GLY A 99 -2.45 2.80 0.51
CA GLY A 99 -1.68 1.57 0.38
C GLY A 99 -1.94 0.87 -0.95
N SER A 100 -3.19 0.79 -1.38
CA SER A 100 -3.60 0.31 -2.70
C SER A 100 -2.91 1.09 -3.81
N THR A 101 -2.94 2.44 -3.76
CA THR A 101 -2.24 3.28 -4.74
C THR A 101 -0.74 2.98 -4.80
N ARG A 102 -0.07 2.82 -3.65
CA ARG A 102 1.37 2.50 -3.62
C ARG A 102 1.68 1.13 -4.23
N ILE A 103 0.88 0.12 -3.92
CA ILE A 103 0.99 -1.22 -4.51
C ILE A 103 0.83 -1.15 -6.04
N PHE A 104 -0.17 -0.43 -6.53
CA PHE A 104 -0.44 -0.26 -7.95
C PHE A 104 0.67 0.50 -8.67
N GLN A 105 1.16 1.60 -8.12
CA GLN A 105 2.21 2.43 -8.74
C GLN A 105 3.54 1.70 -8.91
N CYS A 106 3.86 0.75 -8.02
CA CYS A 106 5.13 0.04 -8.07
C CYS A 106 5.05 -1.37 -8.69
N SER A 107 3.87 -1.84 -9.06
CA SER A 107 3.60 -3.20 -9.55
C SER A 107 4.49 -3.61 -10.73
N ILE A 108 4.57 -2.79 -11.77
CA ILE A 108 5.32 -3.09 -12.98
C ILE A 108 6.82 -3.15 -12.67
N VAL A 109 7.34 -2.16 -11.93
CA VAL A 109 8.78 -2.09 -11.63
C VAL A 109 9.21 -3.17 -10.64
N LYS A 110 8.42 -3.41 -9.57
CA LYS A 110 8.78 -4.40 -8.53
C LYS A 110 8.47 -5.83 -8.93
N ARG A 111 7.39 -6.06 -9.69
CA ARG A 111 6.84 -7.40 -9.95
C ARG A 111 6.80 -7.79 -11.42
N GLY A 112 6.93 -6.84 -12.35
CA GLY A 112 6.73 -7.08 -13.79
C GLY A 112 5.27 -7.29 -14.19
N LEU A 113 4.33 -6.99 -13.29
CA LEU A 113 2.91 -7.24 -13.45
C LEU A 113 2.15 -5.93 -13.53
N LYS A 114 1.15 -5.87 -14.41
CA LYS A 114 0.15 -4.81 -14.46
C LYS A 114 -1.15 -5.33 -13.83
N TYR A 115 -1.59 -4.69 -12.76
CA TYR A 115 -2.82 -5.09 -12.06
C TYR A 115 -4.05 -4.54 -12.80
N ALA A 116 -4.68 -5.35 -13.65
CA ALA A 116 -5.73 -4.90 -14.57
C ALA A 116 -7.15 -5.02 -14.01
N HIS A 117 -7.36 -5.96 -13.09
CA HIS A 117 -8.67 -6.20 -12.44
C HIS A 117 -8.53 -6.08 -10.92
N TYR A 118 -9.42 -5.30 -10.29
CA TYR A 118 -9.42 -5.00 -8.87
C TYR A 118 -10.62 -5.67 -8.18
N TYR A 119 -10.36 -6.47 -7.15
CA TYR A 119 -11.39 -7.09 -6.31
C TYR A 119 -11.22 -6.64 -4.84
N GLY A 120 -12.20 -5.95 -4.26
CA GLY A 120 -12.15 -5.43 -2.89
C GLY A 120 -13.48 -5.58 -2.14
N ASP A 121 -13.51 -5.18 -0.86
CA ASP A 121 -14.54 -5.46 0.14
C ASP A 121 -15.82 -4.59 0.04
N GLY A 122 -16.30 -4.33 -1.18
CA GLY A 122 -17.57 -3.64 -1.46
C GLY A 122 -17.50 -2.11 -1.37
N ASP A 123 -16.64 -1.58 -0.51
CA ASP A 123 -16.15 -0.21 -0.55
C ASP A 123 -15.54 0.11 -1.94
N SER A 124 -15.75 1.32 -2.46
CA SER A 124 -15.24 1.73 -3.78
C SER A 124 -14.06 2.70 -3.69
N LYS A 125 -13.60 3.07 -2.50
CA LYS A 125 -12.53 4.08 -2.34
C LYS A 125 -11.19 3.53 -2.79
N GLY A 126 -10.90 2.27 -2.45
CA GLY A 126 -9.69 1.59 -2.90
C GLY A 126 -9.63 1.46 -4.43
N PHE A 127 -10.75 1.10 -5.07
CA PHE A 127 -10.82 1.05 -6.53
C PHE A 127 -10.67 2.44 -7.17
N ILE A 128 -11.40 3.44 -6.66
CA ILE A 128 -11.36 4.80 -7.21
C ILE A 128 -9.93 5.37 -7.17
N SER A 129 -9.14 5.05 -6.14
CA SER A 129 -7.76 5.54 -6.03
C SER A 129 -6.77 4.89 -6.99
N VAL A 130 -7.14 3.81 -7.66
CA VAL A 130 -6.25 3.05 -8.56
C VAL A 130 -6.75 2.91 -10.00
N LYS A 131 -8.02 3.25 -10.27
CA LYS A 131 -8.68 3.06 -11.57
C LYS A 131 -7.91 3.62 -12.77
N ASP A 132 -7.17 4.70 -12.54
CA ASP A 132 -6.43 5.45 -13.56
C ASP A 132 -4.90 5.23 -13.50
N THR A 133 -4.40 4.27 -12.71
CA THR A 133 -2.96 4.09 -12.42
C THR A 133 -2.11 3.95 -13.68
N TYR A 134 -2.55 3.15 -14.65
CA TYR A 134 -1.80 2.84 -15.87
C TYR A 134 -2.33 3.61 -17.10
N GLY A 135 -3.10 4.67 -16.87
CA GLY A 135 -3.88 5.39 -17.87
C GLY A 135 -5.37 5.44 -17.50
N LYS A 136 -6.12 6.33 -18.17
CA LYS A 136 -7.54 6.56 -17.89
C LYS A 136 -8.34 5.25 -17.99
N ASP A 137 -9.08 4.94 -16.92
CA ASP A 137 -9.95 3.76 -16.76
C ASP A 137 -9.24 2.44 -17.12
N SER A 138 -7.93 2.37 -16.83
CA SER A 138 -7.07 1.23 -17.17
C SER A 138 -7.22 0.03 -16.23
N VAL A 139 -7.83 0.24 -15.05
CA VAL A 139 -8.12 -0.82 -14.09
C VAL A 139 -9.63 -0.97 -13.99
N THR A 140 -10.11 -2.21 -14.08
CA THR A 140 -11.54 -2.56 -14.01
C THR A 140 -11.85 -3.19 -12.65
N LYS A 141 -13.11 -3.07 -12.21
CA LYS A 141 -13.62 -3.67 -10.96
C LYS A 141 -14.52 -4.85 -11.29
#